data_AF-A0A4R5CKC9-F1
#
_entry.id   AF-A0A4R5CKC9-F1
#
_cell.length_a   1.000
_cell.length_b   1.000
_cell.length_c   1.000
_cell.angle_alpha   90.00
_cell.angle_beta   90.00
_cell.angle_gamma   90.00
#
_symmetry.space_group_name_H-M   'P 1'
#
loop_
_entity.id
_entity.type
_entity.pdbx_description
1 polymer ?
#
loop_
_entity_poly.entity_id
_entity_poly.type
_entity_poly.pdbx_seq_one_letter_code
_entity_poly.pdbx_strand_id
1 'polypeptide(L)'
;MRKLKLSMGLLAIVFVTLTVASCKDSKKEHDNEDGHHSEMSSDGNQMEMNNESEEHHHAEGNDEHAHDKDASMKTREITASSKKNAATSAIIDGYLQIKNGLVADNKDNAAKGGTALLAAFSNFDMTKLDEAQHKEYMEIVESAKEQAEHIVKSPIDHQREHFEGLSADISDLITLLGTDKTLYQDYCPMKKVSWLSETKEIKNPFYGSKMLTCGSVKKQIN
;
A
#
# COMPACT_ATOMS: atom_id res chain seq x y z
N MET A 1 9.33 -55.17 7.48
CA MET A 1 7.86 -55.11 7.55
C MET A 1 7.46 -54.31 8.79
N ARG A 2 7.24 -52.99 8.66
CA ARG A 2 6.80 -52.11 9.76
C ARG A 2 5.30 -51.85 9.60
N LYS A 3 4.51 -52.12 10.64
CA LYS A 3 3.05 -52.01 10.62
C LYS A 3 2.62 -50.55 10.66
N LEU A 4 1.94 -50.08 9.61
CA LEU A 4 1.19 -48.82 9.60
C LEU A 4 -0.10 -49.02 10.41
N LYS A 5 -0.32 -48.19 11.43
CA LYS A 5 -1.63 -48.02 12.06
C LYS A 5 -2.28 -46.78 11.45
N LEU A 6 -3.27 -47.00 10.59
CA LEU A 6 -4.08 -45.98 9.96
C LEU A 6 -5.23 -45.63 10.91
N SER A 7 -5.18 -44.48 11.59
CA SER A 7 -6.32 -43.97 12.36
C SER A 7 -7.15 -43.02 11.49
N MET A 8 -8.26 -43.53 10.96
CA MET A 8 -9.33 -42.72 10.39
C MET A 8 -10.06 -42.01 11.52
N GLY A 9 -9.74 -40.73 11.74
CA GLY A 9 -10.48 -39.83 12.61
C GLY A 9 -11.70 -39.28 11.87
N LEU A 10 -12.89 -39.48 12.45
CA LEU A 10 -14.19 -39.07 11.93
C LEU A 10 -14.25 -37.55 11.70
N LEU A 11 -14.69 -37.16 10.50
CA LEU A 11 -15.05 -35.80 10.12
C LEU A 11 -16.41 -35.44 10.73
N ALA A 12 -16.46 -34.48 11.65
CA ALA A 12 -17.72 -33.87 12.11
C ALA A 12 -17.79 -32.44 11.58
N ILE A 13 -18.47 -32.26 10.45
CA ILE A 13 -18.79 -30.94 9.89
C ILE A 13 -20.08 -30.47 10.59
N VAL A 14 -19.96 -29.48 11.47
CA VAL A 14 -21.12 -28.78 12.05
C VAL A 14 -21.41 -27.56 11.17
N PHE A 15 -22.48 -27.64 10.39
CA PHE A 15 -23.05 -26.50 9.69
C PHE A 15 -23.86 -25.66 10.68
N VAL A 16 -23.34 -24.50 11.08
CA VAL A 16 -24.11 -23.49 11.80
C VAL A 16 -24.82 -22.63 10.75
N THR A 17 -26.13 -22.81 10.61
CA THR A 17 -26.99 -21.99 9.75
C THR A 17 -27.29 -20.64 10.41
N LEU A 18 -27.26 -19.58 9.60
CA LEU A 18 -27.55 -18.19 9.96
C LEU A 18 -28.98 -17.98 10.48
N THR A 19 -29.13 -17.05 11.42
CA THR A 19 -30.36 -16.27 11.59
C THR A 19 -30.02 -14.78 11.48
N VAL A 20 -30.40 -14.18 10.37
CA VAL A 20 -30.46 -12.72 10.23
C VAL A 20 -31.77 -12.23 10.85
N ALA A 21 -31.68 -11.38 11.88
CA ALA A 21 -32.83 -10.66 12.41
C ALA A 21 -32.99 -9.35 11.63
N SER A 22 -34.08 -9.26 10.86
CA SER A 22 -34.57 -8.02 10.27
C SER A 22 -35.68 -7.48 11.18
N CYS A 23 -35.48 -6.28 11.73
CA CYS A 23 -36.57 -5.50 12.32
C CYS A 23 -36.76 -4.23 11.49
N LYS A 24 -38.02 -4.04 11.11
CA LYS A 24 -38.57 -3.01 10.23
C LYS A 24 -39.59 -2.19 11.04
N ASP A 25 -39.71 -0.91 10.69
CA ASP A 25 -40.82 0.03 10.96
C ASP A 25 -40.93 0.60 12.40
N SER A 26 -41.36 1.86 12.68
CA SER A 26 -42.07 2.89 11.90
C SER A 26 -41.87 4.31 12.49
N LYS A 27 -41.83 5.29 11.57
CA LYS A 27 -42.62 6.54 11.51
C LYS A 27 -43.04 7.28 12.80
N LYS A 28 -42.70 8.58 12.86
CA LYS A 28 -43.66 9.64 13.21
C LYS A 28 -43.29 10.96 12.51
N GLU A 29 -44.19 11.40 11.65
CA GLU A 29 -44.33 12.77 11.15
C GLU A 29 -44.81 13.69 12.28
N HIS A 30 -44.50 14.98 12.19
CA HIS A 30 -45.43 16.04 12.56
C HIS A 30 -45.16 17.28 11.73
N ASP A 31 -46.20 17.71 11.02
CA ASP A 31 -46.31 18.92 10.22
C ASP A 31 -46.31 20.18 11.09
N ASN A 32 -45.95 21.33 10.48
CA ASN A 32 -46.90 22.41 10.23
C ASN A 32 -46.34 23.48 9.27
N GLU A 33 -47.21 23.85 8.34
CA GLU A 33 -47.18 24.99 7.41
C GLU A 33 -47.07 26.35 8.11
N ASP A 34 -46.56 27.35 7.41
CA ASP A 34 -47.33 28.55 7.08
C ASP A 34 -46.59 29.38 6.01
N GLY A 35 -47.27 29.65 4.89
CA GLY A 35 -46.77 30.51 3.82
C GLY A 35 -46.95 32.00 4.12
N HIS A 36 -46.36 32.86 3.29
CA HIS A 36 -47.03 33.99 2.63
C HIS A 36 -46.09 34.62 1.58
N HIS A 37 -46.70 34.94 0.44
CA HIS A 37 -46.17 35.64 -0.72
C HIS A 37 -46.19 37.16 -0.49
N SER A 38 -45.31 37.91 -1.18
CA SER A 38 -45.69 39.13 -1.90
C SER A 38 -44.57 39.62 -2.82
N GLU A 39 -44.96 40.03 -4.03
CA GLU A 39 -44.19 40.66 -5.13
C GLU A 39 -43.72 42.10 -4.74
N MET A 40 -42.81 42.83 -5.43
CA MET A 40 -42.80 43.27 -6.84
C MET A 40 -41.51 44.11 -7.16
N SER A 41 -41.00 44.04 -8.41
CA SER A 41 -40.41 45.07 -9.33
C SER A 41 -39.27 46.03 -8.89
N SER A 42 -38.40 46.61 -9.74
CA SER A 42 -38.05 46.59 -11.19
C SER A 42 -36.74 47.42 -11.37
N ASP A 43 -36.17 47.37 -12.60
CA ASP A 43 -35.19 48.27 -13.26
C ASP A 43 -33.70 47.95 -13.08
N GLY A 44 -32.89 47.81 -14.13
CA GLY A 44 -33.12 47.97 -15.57
C GLY A 44 -31.85 47.77 -16.41
N ASN A 45 -32.07 47.35 -17.67
CA ASN A 45 -31.28 47.48 -18.90
C ASN A 45 -29.81 46.99 -19.01
N GLN A 46 -29.67 45.83 -19.68
CA GLN A 46 -29.13 45.61 -21.04
C GLN A 46 -28.06 46.58 -21.60
N MET A 47 -26.96 46.05 -22.15
CA MET A 47 -26.57 46.05 -23.59
C MET A 47 -25.14 45.50 -23.77
N GLU A 48 -24.95 44.77 -24.87
CA GLU A 48 -23.75 44.06 -25.32
C GLU A 48 -22.86 44.93 -26.25
N MET A 49 -21.56 44.59 -26.28
CA MET A 49 -20.56 44.71 -27.37
C MET A 49 -20.10 46.10 -27.88
N ASN A 50 -18.78 46.36 -27.83
CA ASN A 50 -17.89 46.38 -29.02
C ASN A 50 -16.44 46.78 -28.71
N ASN A 51 -15.58 46.40 -29.67
CA ASN A 51 -14.14 46.18 -29.72
C ASN A 51 -13.26 47.43 -29.99
N GLU A 52 -11.94 47.23 -29.86
CA GLU A 52 -10.77 48.04 -30.28
C GLU A 52 -10.41 49.22 -29.37
N SER A 53 -9.17 49.44 -28.93
CA SER A 53 -7.82 48.95 -29.26
C SER A 53 -6.86 49.51 -28.19
N GLU A 54 -5.73 48.85 -27.91
CA GLU A 54 -4.40 49.45 -27.71
C GLU A 54 -3.42 48.36 -27.23
N GLU A 55 -2.25 48.36 -27.86
CA GLU A 55 -1.24 47.32 -27.92
C GLU A 55 -0.42 47.22 -26.63
N HIS A 56 -0.22 46.01 -26.08
CA HIS A 56 0.95 45.70 -25.26
C HIS A 56 1.44 44.26 -25.47
N HIS A 57 2.41 44.19 -26.37
CA HIS A 57 3.53 43.25 -26.53
C HIS A 57 3.49 41.91 -25.78
N HIS A 58 3.45 40.84 -26.59
CA HIS A 58 3.69 39.46 -26.23
C HIS A 58 5.12 39.23 -25.69
N ALA A 59 5.21 38.60 -24.52
CA ALA A 59 6.36 37.78 -24.15
C ALA A 59 5.80 36.40 -23.75
N GLU A 60 6.02 35.42 -24.63
CA GLU A 60 5.72 34.02 -24.38
C GLU A 60 6.63 33.50 -23.26
N GLY A 61 6.03 33.21 -22.10
CA GLY A 61 6.63 32.39 -21.05
C GLY A 61 5.89 31.06 -21.02
N ASN A 62 6.43 30.07 -21.71
CA ASN A 62 5.98 28.68 -21.65
C ASN A 62 6.46 28.09 -20.31
N ASP A 63 5.67 28.21 -19.25
CA ASP A 63 5.92 27.53 -17.97
C ASP A 63 5.40 26.09 -18.06
N GLU A 64 6.20 25.25 -18.71
CA GLU A 64 6.11 23.80 -18.57
C GLU A 64 6.59 23.43 -17.17
N HIS A 65 5.68 23.35 -16.21
CA HIS A 65 5.94 22.64 -14.96
C HIS A 65 6.04 21.13 -15.24
N ALA A 66 7.23 20.74 -15.66
CA ALA A 66 7.71 19.37 -15.62
C ALA A 66 7.72 18.90 -14.16
N HIS A 67 6.72 18.10 -13.79
CA HIS A 67 6.83 17.21 -12.64
C HIS A 67 7.70 16.02 -13.05
N ASP A 68 9.00 16.26 -13.13
CA ASP A 68 10.00 15.20 -13.12
C ASP A 68 10.01 14.59 -11.72
N LYS A 69 9.14 13.59 -11.50
CA LYS A 69 9.27 12.67 -10.38
C LYS A 69 10.20 11.54 -10.80
N ASP A 70 11.45 11.88 -11.12
CA ASP A 70 12.55 10.94 -10.97
C ASP A 70 12.83 10.81 -9.47
N ALA A 71 11.98 10.04 -8.79
CA ALA A 71 12.36 9.45 -7.52
C ALA A 71 13.39 8.36 -7.85
N SER A 72 14.59 8.81 -8.26
CA SER A 72 15.75 7.96 -8.42
C SER A 72 16.00 7.32 -7.06
N MET A 73 15.57 6.06 -6.92
CA MET A 73 15.88 5.25 -5.76
C MET A 73 17.39 5.23 -5.61
N LYS A 74 17.89 6.04 -4.67
CA LYS A 74 19.29 6.04 -4.29
C LYS A 74 19.63 4.64 -3.79
N THR A 75 20.37 3.89 -4.59
CA THR A 75 20.84 2.56 -4.20
C THR A 75 21.75 2.72 -2.97
N ARG A 76 21.35 2.13 -1.84
CA ARG A 76 22.13 2.12 -0.61
C ARG A 76 23.19 1.02 -0.71
N GLU A 77 24.45 1.34 -0.40
CA GLU A 77 25.48 0.31 -0.26
C GLU A 77 25.44 -0.26 1.16
N ILE A 78 24.74 -1.37 1.32
CA ILE A 78 24.55 -2.03 2.63
C ILE A 78 25.42 -3.27 2.71
N THR A 79 26.15 -3.42 3.81
CA THR A 79 26.89 -4.66 4.09
C THR A 79 25.90 -5.78 4.43
N ALA A 80 25.89 -6.83 3.63
CA ALA A 80 24.94 -7.94 3.78
C ALA A 80 25.20 -8.77 5.05
N SER A 81 24.15 -8.95 5.86
CA SER A 81 24.10 -9.90 6.97
C SER A 81 23.63 -11.27 6.49
N SER A 82 24.35 -12.32 6.90
CA SER A 82 23.97 -13.73 6.69
C SER A 82 23.32 -14.37 7.93
N LYS A 83 22.96 -13.55 8.93
CA LYS A 83 22.40 -14.04 10.20
C LYS A 83 20.90 -14.28 10.09
N LYS A 84 20.43 -15.39 10.64
CA LYS A 84 19.01 -15.54 10.96
C LYS A 84 18.63 -14.55 12.05
N ASN A 85 17.56 -13.79 11.82
CA ASN A 85 17.13 -12.74 12.73
C ASN A 85 15.61 -12.72 12.89
N ALA A 86 15.13 -13.30 13.99
CA ALA A 86 13.70 -13.31 14.31
C ALA A 86 13.15 -11.92 14.69
N ALA A 87 14.01 -10.93 14.98
CA ALA A 87 13.55 -9.59 15.33
C ALA A 87 12.90 -8.86 14.14
N THR A 88 13.22 -9.25 12.90
CA THR A 88 12.62 -8.67 11.68
C THR A 88 11.30 -9.33 11.30
N SER A 89 10.90 -10.43 11.95
CA SER A 89 9.73 -11.22 11.54
C SER A 89 8.43 -10.40 11.47
N ALA A 90 8.14 -9.57 12.48
CA ALA A 90 6.90 -8.76 12.50
C ALA A 90 6.87 -7.69 11.39
N ILE A 91 8.04 -7.11 11.07
CA ILE A 91 8.20 -6.15 9.97
C ILE A 91 7.90 -6.87 8.64
N ILE A 92 8.51 -8.04 8.44
CA ILE A 92 8.31 -8.83 7.24
C ILE A 92 6.85 -9.27 7.09
N ASP A 93 6.20 -9.67 8.18
CA ASP A 93 4.78 -10.07 8.15
C ASP A 93 3.86 -8.91 7.74
N GLY A 94 4.10 -7.69 8.25
CA GLY A 94 3.39 -6.49 7.82
C GLY A 94 3.59 -6.20 6.33
N TYR A 95 4.83 -6.25 5.85
CA TYR A 95 5.17 -6.11 4.42
C TYR A 95 4.47 -7.16 3.55
N LEU A 96 4.50 -8.43 3.94
CA LEU A 96 3.86 -9.52 3.19
C LEU A 96 2.33 -9.38 3.18
N GLN A 97 1.73 -8.84 4.24
CA GLN A 97 0.30 -8.53 4.24
C GLN A 97 -0.04 -7.43 3.23
N ILE A 98 0.78 -6.38 3.13
CA ILE A 98 0.63 -5.35 2.09
C ILE A 98 0.68 -6.00 0.71
N LYS A 99 1.77 -6.73 0.43
CA LYS A 99 2.00 -7.44 -0.84
C LYS A 99 0.81 -8.33 -1.20
N ASN A 100 0.30 -9.14 -0.25
CA ASN A 100 -0.83 -10.04 -0.47
C ASN A 100 -2.15 -9.29 -0.69
N GLY A 101 -2.37 -8.16 -0.03
CA GLY A 101 -3.49 -7.27 -0.30
C GLY A 101 -3.48 -6.77 -1.75
N LEU A 102 -2.33 -6.30 -2.23
CA LEU A 102 -2.16 -5.80 -3.60
C LEU A 102 -2.28 -6.89 -4.67
N VAL A 103 -1.77 -8.09 -4.39
CA VAL A 103 -1.98 -9.28 -5.22
C VAL A 103 -3.47 -9.60 -5.40
N ALA A 104 -4.25 -9.46 -4.33
CA ALA A 104 -5.68 -9.75 -4.32
C ALA A 104 -6.58 -8.58 -4.74
N ASP A 105 -6.01 -7.49 -5.27
CA ASP A 105 -6.73 -6.24 -5.58
C ASP A 105 -7.53 -5.67 -4.40
N ASN A 106 -7.05 -5.92 -3.17
CA ASN A 106 -7.73 -5.57 -1.93
C ASN A 106 -7.01 -4.41 -1.22
N LYS A 107 -7.48 -3.19 -1.49
CA LYS A 107 -6.91 -1.96 -0.91
C LYS A 107 -6.96 -1.92 0.61
N ASP A 108 -8.02 -2.49 1.21
CA ASP A 108 -8.22 -2.43 2.66
C ASP A 108 -7.30 -3.42 3.37
N ASN A 109 -7.02 -4.58 2.77
CA ASN A 109 -6.03 -5.51 3.30
C ASN A 109 -4.61 -4.96 3.16
N ALA A 110 -4.31 -4.27 2.06
CA ALA A 110 -3.04 -3.58 1.91
C ALA A 110 -2.86 -2.49 2.99
N ALA A 111 -3.89 -1.68 3.24
CA ALA A 111 -3.87 -0.69 4.31
C ALA A 111 -3.70 -1.31 5.71
N LYS A 112 -4.37 -2.43 6.00
CA LYS A 112 -4.16 -3.18 7.26
C LYS A 112 -2.71 -3.64 7.43
N GLY A 113 -2.09 -4.14 6.37
CA GLY A 113 -0.67 -4.50 6.36
C GLY A 113 0.23 -3.28 6.64
N GLY A 114 -0.08 -2.13 6.04
CA GLY A 114 0.61 -0.86 6.30
C GLY A 114 0.54 -0.45 7.78
N THR A 115 -0.63 -0.54 8.40
CA THR A 115 -0.79 -0.27 9.84
C THR A 115 0.02 -1.26 10.70
N ALA A 116 -0.01 -2.55 10.38
CA ALA A 116 0.77 -3.57 11.09
C ALA A 116 2.28 -3.32 10.96
N LEU A 117 2.74 -2.92 9.77
CA LEU A 117 4.14 -2.60 9.52
C LEU A 117 4.62 -1.38 10.33
N LEU A 118 3.82 -0.31 10.38
CA LEU A 118 4.12 0.88 11.21
C LEU A 118 4.22 0.54 12.70
N ALA A 119 3.33 -0.33 13.19
CA ALA A 119 3.39 -0.83 14.55
C ALA A 119 4.65 -1.69 14.79
N ALA A 120 5.02 -2.55 13.84
CA ALA A 120 6.23 -3.37 13.92
C ALA A 120 7.50 -2.51 14.01
N PHE A 121 7.62 -1.44 13.22
CA PHE A 121 8.73 -0.51 13.32
C PHE A 121 8.80 0.21 14.67
N SER A 122 7.65 0.62 15.20
CA SER A 122 7.58 1.30 16.52
C SER A 122 7.99 0.38 17.67
N ASN A 123 7.78 -0.93 17.53
CA ASN A 123 8.08 -1.93 18.54
C ASN A 123 9.44 -2.62 18.35
N PHE A 124 10.21 -2.26 17.32
CA PHE A 124 11.50 -2.89 17.06
C PHE A 124 12.53 -2.46 18.12
N ASP A 125 13.17 -3.46 18.73
CA ASP A 125 14.17 -3.25 19.76
C ASP A 125 15.53 -2.88 19.15
N MET A 126 15.78 -1.58 19.01
CA MET A 126 17.01 -1.03 18.45
C MET A 126 18.26 -1.30 19.31
N THR A 127 18.12 -1.74 20.56
CA THR A 127 19.28 -2.08 21.42
C THR A 127 20.07 -3.29 20.91
N LYS A 128 19.49 -4.04 19.96
CA LYS A 128 20.11 -5.18 19.29
C LYS A 128 21.01 -4.80 18.11
N LEU A 129 21.06 -3.53 17.76
CA LEU A 129 21.84 -3.01 16.64
C LEU A 129 23.18 -2.47 17.15
N ASP A 130 24.26 -2.75 16.40
CA ASP A 130 25.49 -1.98 16.58
C ASP A 130 25.33 -0.56 16.00
N GLU A 131 26.31 0.32 16.26
CA GLU A 131 26.24 1.72 15.86
C GLU A 131 26.08 1.92 14.34
N ALA A 132 26.78 1.11 13.54
CA ALA A 132 26.70 1.19 12.08
C ALA A 132 25.32 0.71 11.59
N GLN A 133 24.82 -0.40 12.14
CA GLN A 133 23.48 -0.91 11.85
C GLN A 133 22.40 0.06 12.29
N HIS A 134 22.56 0.74 13.43
CA HIS A 134 21.57 1.69 13.93
C HIS A 134 21.38 2.86 12.96
N LYS A 135 22.47 3.44 12.44
CA LYS A 135 22.40 4.53 11.48
C LYS A 135 21.64 4.11 10.22
N GLU A 136 22.07 3.01 9.60
CA GLU A 136 21.46 2.51 8.36
C GLU A 136 19.99 2.12 8.57
N TYR A 137 19.67 1.47 9.69
CA TYR A 137 18.31 1.11 10.06
C TYR A 137 17.40 2.33 10.13
N MET A 138 17.87 3.43 10.73
CA MET A 138 17.07 4.66 10.84
C MET A 138 16.74 5.26 9.47
N GLU A 139 17.72 5.33 8.56
CA GLU A 139 17.52 5.85 7.20
C GLU A 139 16.54 4.98 6.39
N ILE A 140 16.63 3.65 6.52
CA ILE A 140 15.71 2.71 5.87
C ILE A 140 14.29 2.84 6.44
N VAL A 141 14.16 2.87 7.77
CA VAL A 141 12.85 2.86 8.44
C VAL A 141 12.12 4.20 8.30
N GLU A 142 12.82 5.32 8.22
CA GLU A 142 12.22 6.62 7.91
C GLU A 142 11.49 6.57 6.57
N SER A 143 12.19 6.16 5.50
CA SER A 143 11.59 5.97 4.17
C SER A 143 10.46 4.94 4.19
N ALA A 144 10.69 3.76 4.79
CA ALA A 144 9.69 2.70 4.82
C ALA A 144 8.40 3.11 5.56
N LYS A 145 8.52 3.93 6.62
CA LYS A 145 7.36 4.47 7.34
C LYS A 145 6.56 5.43 6.46
N GLU A 146 7.23 6.34 5.76
CA GLU A 146 6.55 7.25 4.82
C GLU A 146 5.76 6.45 3.77
N GLN A 147 6.40 5.47 3.12
CA GLN A 147 5.73 4.62 2.14
C GLN A 147 4.52 3.87 2.75
N ALA A 148 4.68 3.30 3.94
CA ALA A 148 3.61 2.58 4.62
C ALA A 148 2.44 3.49 5.00
N GLU A 149 2.70 4.72 5.46
CA GLU A 149 1.66 5.71 5.78
C GLU A 149 0.84 6.10 4.55
N HIS A 150 1.49 6.28 3.40
CA HIS A 150 0.78 6.54 2.16
C HIS A 150 -0.05 5.34 1.71
N ILE A 151 0.47 4.11 1.83
CA ILE A 151 -0.29 2.88 1.52
C ILE A 151 -1.57 2.79 2.36
N VAL A 152 -1.51 3.15 3.65
CA VAL A 152 -2.67 3.12 4.55
C VAL A 152 -3.81 4.03 4.07
N LYS A 153 -3.48 5.18 3.49
CA LYS A 153 -4.45 6.25 3.18
C LYS A 153 -4.92 6.27 1.73
N SER A 154 -4.24 5.54 0.85
CA SER A 154 -4.36 5.73 -0.60
C SER A 154 -5.31 4.75 -1.30
N PRO A 155 -5.86 5.12 -2.48
CA PRO A 155 -6.47 4.16 -3.38
C PRO A 155 -5.44 3.19 -3.95
N ILE A 156 -5.91 2.07 -4.51
CA ILE A 156 -5.04 0.93 -4.83
C ILE A 156 -3.91 1.24 -5.82
N ASP A 157 -4.15 2.10 -6.81
CA ASP A 157 -3.13 2.45 -7.80
C ASP A 157 -1.96 3.19 -7.12
N HIS A 158 -2.25 4.14 -6.25
CA HIS A 158 -1.23 4.82 -5.45
C HIS A 158 -0.60 3.91 -4.39
N GLN A 159 -1.35 2.94 -3.82
CA GLN A 159 -0.73 1.92 -2.94
C GLN A 159 0.33 1.11 -3.69
N ARG A 160 0.11 0.78 -4.97
CA ARG A 160 1.09 0.06 -5.81
C ARG A 160 2.32 0.92 -6.10
N GLU A 161 2.15 2.24 -6.27
CA GLU A 161 3.27 3.19 -6.43
C GLU A 161 4.13 3.24 -5.16
N HIS A 162 3.53 3.40 -3.99
CA HIS A 162 4.28 3.42 -2.73
C HIS A 162 4.88 2.06 -2.36
N PHE A 163 4.26 0.95 -2.79
CA PHE A 163 4.80 -0.39 -2.59
C PHE A 163 6.12 -0.64 -3.34
N GLU A 164 6.37 0.09 -4.43
CA GLU A 164 7.65 0.07 -5.15
C GLU A 164 8.78 0.56 -4.23
N GLY A 165 8.62 1.77 -3.68
CA GLY A 165 9.45 2.35 -2.61
C GLY A 165 9.71 1.37 -1.48
N LEU A 166 8.62 0.90 -0.88
CA LEU A 166 8.66 0.03 0.27
C LEU A 166 9.38 -1.30 0.00
N SER A 167 9.26 -1.86 -1.21
CA SER A 167 9.92 -3.13 -1.56
C SER A 167 11.43 -3.02 -1.57
N ALA A 168 11.99 -1.87 -1.98
CA ALA A 168 13.42 -1.62 -1.86
C ALA A 168 13.83 -1.47 -0.39
N ASP A 169 13.13 -0.64 0.38
CA ASP A 169 13.46 -0.39 1.78
C ASP A 169 13.44 -1.68 2.63
N ILE A 170 12.45 -2.56 2.43
CA ILE A 170 12.39 -3.83 3.17
C ILE A 170 13.47 -4.83 2.68
N SER A 171 13.84 -4.80 1.40
CA SER A 171 14.97 -5.58 0.88
C SER A 171 16.30 -5.12 1.50
N ASP A 172 16.48 -3.81 1.63
CA ASP A 172 17.62 -3.17 2.29
C ASP A 172 17.67 -3.56 3.78
N LEU A 173 16.53 -3.52 4.48
CA LEU A 173 16.42 -3.93 5.89
C LEU A 173 16.81 -5.40 6.09
N ILE A 174 16.34 -6.29 5.22
CA ILE A 174 16.71 -7.71 5.29
C ILE A 174 18.19 -7.91 4.95
N THR A 175 18.73 -7.13 4.02
CA THR A 175 20.17 -7.16 3.71
C THR A 175 20.98 -6.71 4.92
N LEU A 176 20.56 -5.66 5.62
CA LEU A 176 21.23 -5.12 6.80
C LEU A 176 21.17 -6.07 8.01
N LEU A 177 19.98 -6.60 8.30
CA LEU A 177 19.70 -7.26 9.58
C LEU A 177 19.53 -8.78 9.48
N GLY A 178 19.30 -9.30 8.28
CA GLY A 178 18.92 -10.68 8.03
C GLY A 178 17.45 -10.98 8.34
N THR A 179 17.06 -12.23 8.11
CA THR A 179 15.71 -12.76 8.33
C THR A 179 15.82 -14.23 8.76
N ASP A 180 14.85 -14.71 9.54
CA ASP A 180 14.69 -16.15 9.83
C ASP A 180 13.65 -16.83 8.92
N LYS A 181 12.90 -16.05 8.13
CA LYS A 181 11.95 -16.54 7.13
C LYS A 181 12.65 -16.86 5.82
N THR A 182 12.23 -17.94 5.16
CA THR A 182 12.57 -18.16 3.75
C THR A 182 11.77 -17.21 2.87
N LEU A 183 12.46 -16.39 2.10
CA LEU A 183 11.87 -15.44 1.17
C LEU A 183 12.44 -15.64 -0.24
N TYR A 184 11.71 -15.14 -1.22
CA TYR A 184 12.09 -15.11 -2.62
C TYR A 184 12.11 -13.66 -3.06
N GLN A 185 13.22 -13.22 -3.66
CA GLN A 185 13.24 -11.95 -4.36
C GLN A 185 12.72 -12.19 -5.77
N ASP A 186 11.52 -11.70 -6.03
CA ASP A 186 10.87 -11.74 -7.31
C ASP A 186 11.13 -10.44 -8.08
N TYR A 187 10.88 -10.45 -9.38
CA TYR A 187 11.15 -9.32 -10.27
C TYR A 187 10.08 -9.14 -11.34
N CYS A 188 9.65 -7.90 -11.52
CA CYS A 188 8.70 -7.51 -12.55
C CYS A 188 9.46 -6.92 -13.74
N PRO A 189 9.49 -7.57 -14.92
CA PRO A 189 10.23 -7.06 -16.07
C PRO A 189 9.64 -5.79 -16.67
N MET A 190 8.34 -5.53 -16.46
CA MET A 190 7.66 -4.35 -17.00
C MET A 190 7.98 -3.08 -16.19
N LYS A 191 7.89 -3.17 -14.86
CA LYS A 191 8.26 -2.06 -13.95
C LYS A 191 9.75 -1.96 -13.68
N LYS A 192 10.51 -3.03 -13.95
CA LYS A 192 11.93 -3.18 -13.60
C LYS A 192 12.21 -3.14 -12.09
N VAL A 193 11.25 -3.58 -11.28
CA VAL A 193 11.29 -3.53 -9.81
C VAL A 193 11.30 -4.95 -9.23
N SER A 194 11.98 -5.12 -8.10
CA SER A 194 11.93 -6.36 -7.31
C SER A 194 10.98 -6.24 -6.12
N TRP A 195 10.41 -7.36 -5.69
CA TRP A 195 9.66 -7.46 -4.42
C TRP A 195 10.01 -8.77 -3.71
N LEU A 196 9.59 -8.91 -2.45
CA LEU A 196 9.82 -10.12 -1.67
C LEU A 196 8.52 -10.94 -1.54
N SER A 197 8.67 -12.26 -1.61
CA SER A 197 7.57 -13.21 -1.50
C SER A 197 7.93 -14.35 -0.54
N GLU A 198 6.95 -14.83 0.20
CA GLU A 198 7.02 -16.00 1.07
C GLU A 198 6.84 -17.33 0.31
N THR A 199 6.48 -17.27 -0.98
CA THR A 199 6.31 -18.43 -1.84
C THR A 199 7.08 -18.31 -3.14
N LYS A 200 7.54 -19.43 -3.69
CA LYS A 200 8.19 -19.49 -5.00
C LYS A 200 7.25 -19.21 -6.18
N GLU A 201 5.94 -19.36 -5.98
CA GLU A 201 4.93 -19.03 -6.98
C GLU A 201 4.86 -17.51 -7.19
N ILE A 202 4.96 -17.07 -8.45
CA ILE A 202 4.90 -15.65 -8.78
C ILE A 202 3.45 -15.15 -8.69
N LYS A 203 3.25 -14.16 -7.82
CA LYS A 203 2.01 -13.38 -7.71
C LYS A 203 2.37 -11.89 -7.69
N ASN A 204 2.14 -11.21 -8.82
CA ASN A 204 2.63 -9.86 -9.06
C ASN A 204 1.78 -8.81 -8.30
N PRO A 205 2.33 -8.15 -7.26
CA PRO A 205 1.60 -7.15 -6.49
C PRO A 205 1.41 -5.84 -7.25
N PHE A 206 2.12 -5.59 -8.35
CA PHE A 206 2.04 -4.35 -9.12
C PHE A 206 0.95 -4.33 -10.17
N TYR A 207 0.47 -5.51 -10.61
CA TYR A 207 -0.66 -5.61 -11.55
C TYR A 207 -1.86 -6.41 -11.04
N GLY A 208 -1.77 -7.07 -9.87
CA GLY A 208 -2.89 -7.79 -9.27
C GLY A 208 -3.46 -8.86 -10.21
N SER A 209 -4.77 -8.97 -10.28
CA SER A 209 -5.45 -9.93 -11.16
C SER A 209 -5.14 -9.74 -12.65
N LYS A 210 -4.77 -8.53 -13.10
CA LYS A 210 -4.52 -8.23 -14.52
C LYS A 210 -3.30 -8.96 -15.08
N MET A 211 -2.27 -9.18 -14.27
CA MET A 211 -1.03 -9.86 -14.69
C MET A 211 -0.43 -10.67 -13.54
N LEU A 212 -1.26 -11.46 -12.87
CA LEU A 212 -0.93 -12.13 -11.61
C LEU A 212 0.35 -12.97 -11.71
N THR A 213 0.57 -13.67 -12.81
CA THR A 213 1.71 -14.58 -12.98
C THR A 213 2.91 -13.93 -13.69
N CYS A 214 2.87 -12.62 -13.97
CA CYS A 214 3.95 -11.92 -14.67
C CYS A 214 5.12 -11.63 -13.70
N GLY A 215 6.26 -12.27 -13.92
CA GLY A 215 7.47 -12.02 -13.15
C GLY A 215 8.43 -13.21 -13.19
N SER A 216 9.51 -13.10 -12.41
CA SER A 216 10.51 -14.16 -12.27
C SER A 216 11.14 -14.14 -10.89
N VAL A 217 11.42 -15.30 -10.33
CA VAL A 217 12.23 -15.43 -9.11
C VAL A 217 13.69 -15.16 -9.46
N LYS A 218 14.34 -14.25 -8.74
CA LYS A 218 15.76 -13.91 -8.93
C LYS A 218 16.67 -14.68 -7.98
N LYS A 219 16.30 -14.75 -6.71
CA LYS A 219 17.04 -15.51 -5.69
C LYS A 219 16.13 -15.91 -4.53
N GLN A 220 16.58 -16.92 -3.81
CA GLN A 220 16.02 -17.30 -2.51
C GLN A 220 16.90 -16.68 -1.41
N ILE A 221 16.28 -16.24 -0.32
CA ILE A 221 16.89 -15.62 0.87
C ILE A 221 16.53 -16.50 2.08
N ASN A 222 17.53 -16.89 2.87
CA ASN A 222 17.46 -17.89 3.96
C ASN A 222 18.25 -17.50 5.19
#